data_AF-K1R767-F1
#
_entry.id   AF-K1R767-F1
#
_cell.length_a   1.000
_cell.length_b   1.000
_cell.length_c   1.000
_cell.angle_alpha   90.00
_cell.angle_beta   90.00
_cell.angle_gamma   90.00
#
_symmetry.space_group_name_H-M   'P 1'
#
loop_
_entity.id
_entity.type
_entity.pdbx_description
1 polymer ?
#
loop_
_entity_poly.entity_id
_entity_poly.type
_entity_poly.pdbx_seq_one_letter_code
_entity_poly.pdbx_strand_id
1 'polypeptide(L)'
;MLIRVAKSNAHFKHQQLGESDLTVSEKLQIAEDVLSTKGDKSFLARFWQHLTMEDAEYFSKSRDDYEVNFYLEEIEKNCNAHFCTNVVKNRRYEAMKKLENEGEYFSEEEMKYRDPYLYEQLIGQFITEEEAQKTIDKSDLRFSTILLKHMDQLDENELYYKEKEKEVGNIYIVWW
;
A
#
# COMPACT_ATOMS: atom_id res chain seq x y z
N MET A 1 -14.31 -1.01 -26.13
CA MET A 1 -12.85 -0.98 -26.05
C MET A 1 -12.20 0.42 -26.12
N LEU A 2 -11.95 1.01 -27.30
CA LEU A 2 -11.04 2.17 -27.45
C LEU A 2 -11.45 3.43 -26.67
N ILE A 3 -12.75 3.77 -26.66
CA ILE A 3 -13.26 4.91 -25.87
C ILE A 3 -13.02 4.72 -24.36
N ARG A 4 -13.11 3.48 -23.86
CA ARG A 4 -12.88 3.14 -22.46
C ARG A 4 -11.42 3.38 -22.09
N VAL A 5 -10.51 2.89 -22.94
CA VAL A 5 -9.07 3.11 -22.82
C VAL A 5 -8.76 4.62 -22.87
N ALA A 6 -9.32 5.36 -23.83
CA ALA A 6 -9.11 6.81 -23.95
C ALA A 6 -9.59 7.63 -22.73
N LYS A 7 -10.61 7.14 -22.01
CA LYS A 7 -11.11 7.75 -20.77
C LYS A 7 -10.33 7.32 -19.52
N SER A 8 -9.49 6.29 -19.61
CA SER A 8 -8.71 5.82 -18.47
C SER A 8 -7.43 6.64 -18.29
N ASN A 9 -6.75 6.37 -17.17
CA ASN A 9 -5.43 6.93 -16.86
C ASN A 9 -4.29 6.14 -17.53
N ALA A 10 -4.55 5.48 -18.65
CA ALA A 10 -3.52 4.77 -19.40
C ALA A 10 -2.44 5.74 -19.91
N HIS A 11 -1.22 5.24 -20.03
CA HIS A 11 -0.12 6.00 -20.61
C HIS A 11 -0.13 5.87 -22.15
N PHE A 12 -0.41 6.97 -22.86
CA PHE A 12 -0.50 7.01 -24.32
C PHE A 12 0.82 7.45 -24.99
N LYS A 13 1.43 8.52 -24.46
CA LYS A 13 2.73 9.05 -24.91
C LYS A 13 3.39 9.79 -23.74
N HIS A 14 4.71 9.93 -23.81
CA HIS A 14 5.42 10.85 -22.93
C HIS A 14 5.07 12.29 -23.31
N GLN A 15 4.61 13.08 -22.34
CA GLN A 15 4.35 14.51 -22.50
C GLN A 15 5.47 15.30 -21.82
N GLN A 16 5.93 16.38 -22.46
CA GLN A 16 6.95 17.27 -21.88
C GLN A 16 6.33 18.32 -20.96
N LEU A 17 7.16 18.89 -20.08
CA LEU A 17 6.75 19.96 -19.17
C LEU A 17 6.26 21.17 -19.98
N GLY A 18 4.99 21.55 -19.82
CA GLY A 18 4.36 22.67 -20.53
C GLY A 18 3.48 22.26 -21.72
N GLU A 19 3.42 20.97 -22.07
CA GLU A 19 2.41 20.47 -23.01
C GLU A 19 1.03 20.42 -22.36
N SER A 20 -0.02 20.72 -23.14
CA SER A 20 -1.40 20.53 -22.70
C SER A 20 -1.74 19.06 -22.56
N ASP A 21 -2.60 18.73 -21.60
CA ASP A 21 -3.12 17.38 -21.42
C ASP A 21 -3.78 16.85 -22.70
N LEU A 22 -3.57 15.57 -22.98
CA LEU A 22 -4.18 14.91 -24.13
C LEU A 22 -5.69 14.88 -24.00
N THR A 23 -6.37 15.35 -25.04
CA THR A 23 -7.82 15.22 -25.16
C THR A 23 -8.22 13.76 -25.37
N VAL A 24 -9.47 13.42 -25.04
CA VAL A 24 -10.01 12.07 -25.26
C VAL A 24 -9.95 11.67 -26.73
N SER A 25 -10.14 12.62 -27.65
CA SER A 25 -10.06 12.36 -29.09
C SER A 25 -8.65 11.97 -29.53
N GLU A 26 -7.62 12.69 -29.05
CA GLU A 26 -6.22 12.38 -29.35
C GLU A 26 -5.80 11.04 -28.75
N LYS A 27 -6.23 10.74 -27.51
CA LYS A 27 -5.99 9.43 -26.87
C LYS A 27 -6.59 8.29 -27.69
N LEU A 28 -7.79 8.51 -28.25
CA LEU A 28 -8.46 7.52 -29.09
C LEU A 28 -7.68 7.27 -30.38
N GLN A 29 -7.25 8.33 -31.07
CA GLN A 29 -6.42 8.22 -32.27
C GLN A 29 -5.13 7.45 -32.00
N ILE A 30 -4.42 7.76 -30.91
CA ILE A 30 -3.20 7.04 -30.53
C ILE A 30 -3.48 5.55 -30.26
N ALA A 31 -4.59 5.23 -29.60
CA ALA A 31 -4.97 3.85 -29.32
C ALA A 31 -5.29 3.07 -30.61
N GLU A 32 -6.01 3.71 -31.54
CA GLU A 32 -6.36 3.16 -32.84
C GLU A 32 -5.12 2.96 -33.74
N ASP A 33 -4.20 3.92 -33.74
CA ASP A 33 -2.92 3.83 -34.46
C ASP A 33 -2.07 2.67 -33.94
N VAL A 34 -2.03 2.46 -32.61
CA VAL A 34 -1.31 1.34 -32.02
C VAL A 34 -1.94 0.01 -32.44
N LEU A 35 -3.27 -0.10 -32.40
CA LEU A 35 -3.98 -1.33 -32.76
C LEU A 35 -3.80 -1.67 -34.24
N SER A 36 -3.94 -0.68 -35.12
CA SER A 36 -3.86 -0.86 -36.58
C SER A 36 -2.43 -1.07 -37.08
N THR A 37 -1.46 -0.30 -36.57
CA THR A 37 -0.08 -0.30 -37.10
C THR A 37 0.78 -1.37 -36.44
N LYS A 38 0.65 -1.56 -35.13
CA LYS A 38 1.54 -2.43 -34.33
C LYS A 38 0.90 -3.78 -33.96
N GLY A 39 -0.39 -3.92 -34.20
CA GLY A 39 -1.15 -5.14 -33.98
C GLY A 39 -1.58 -5.39 -32.53
N ASP A 40 -2.37 -6.44 -32.37
CA ASP A 40 -3.05 -6.83 -31.13
C ASP A 40 -2.10 -6.97 -29.93
N LYS A 41 -0.93 -7.60 -30.13
CA LYS A 41 0.07 -7.79 -29.06
C LYS A 41 0.53 -6.48 -28.45
N SER A 42 0.94 -5.55 -29.30
CA SER A 42 1.49 -4.25 -28.88
C SER A 42 0.44 -3.41 -28.20
N PHE A 43 -0.82 -3.54 -28.65
CA PHE A 43 -1.96 -2.89 -28.01
C PHE A 43 -2.21 -3.47 -26.62
N LEU A 44 -2.32 -4.80 -26.50
CA LEU A 44 -2.56 -5.48 -25.23
C LEU A 44 -1.45 -5.18 -24.23
N ALA A 45 -0.18 -5.25 -24.63
CA ALA A 45 0.96 -4.94 -23.76
C ALA A 45 0.89 -3.57 -23.09
N ARG A 46 0.29 -2.58 -23.77
CA ARG A 46 0.16 -1.20 -23.27
C ARG A 46 -1.13 -0.97 -22.48
N PHE A 47 -2.23 -1.58 -22.89
CA PHE A 47 -3.57 -1.18 -22.46
C PHE A 47 -4.35 -2.26 -21.70
N TRP A 48 -3.83 -3.48 -21.53
CA TRP A 48 -4.55 -4.62 -20.92
C TRP A 48 -5.18 -4.28 -19.56
N GLN A 49 -4.53 -3.47 -18.71
CA GLN A 49 -5.02 -3.09 -17.38
C GLN A 49 -6.34 -2.30 -17.40
N HIS A 50 -6.69 -1.72 -18.55
CA HIS A 50 -7.88 -0.89 -18.74
C HIS A 50 -8.95 -1.56 -19.62
N LEU A 51 -8.74 -2.83 -19.97
CA LEU A 51 -9.68 -3.62 -20.76
C LEU A 51 -10.61 -4.42 -19.85
N THR A 52 -11.82 -4.69 -20.34
CA THR A 52 -12.80 -5.57 -19.68
C THR A 52 -12.84 -6.94 -20.34
N MET A 53 -13.53 -7.89 -19.70
CA MET A 53 -13.72 -9.23 -20.24
C MET A 53 -14.41 -9.23 -21.62
N GLU A 54 -15.38 -8.33 -21.84
CA GLU A 54 -16.03 -8.12 -23.14
C GLU A 54 -15.03 -7.66 -24.21
N ASP A 55 -14.09 -6.79 -23.85
CA ASP A 55 -13.07 -6.29 -24.78
C ASP A 55 -12.04 -7.40 -25.11
N ALA A 56 -11.85 -8.38 -24.22
CA ALA A 56 -10.97 -9.53 -24.45
C ALA A 56 -11.48 -10.48 -25.54
N GLU A 57 -12.81 -10.56 -25.75
CA GLU A 57 -13.40 -11.39 -26.81
C GLU A 57 -12.99 -10.95 -28.22
N TYR A 58 -12.70 -9.65 -28.41
CA TYR A 58 -12.22 -9.10 -29.67
C TYR A 58 -10.92 -9.78 -30.14
N PHE A 59 -10.04 -10.15 -29.21
CA PHE A 59 -8.74 -10.76 -29.48
C PHE A 59 -8.77 -12.30 -29.52
N SER A 60 -9.95 -12.91 -29.42
CA SER A 60 -10.11 -14.38 -29.43
C SER A 60 -9.50 -15.06 -30.64
N LYS A 61 -9.49 -14.39 -31.79
CA LYS A 61 -8.91 -14.89 -33.06
C LYS A 61 -7.38 -14.94 -33.06
N SER A 62 -6.74 -14.17 -32.18
CA SER A 62 -5.28 -14.04 -32.09
C SER A 62 -4.70 -14.87 -30.92
N ARG A 63 -5.49 -15.80 -30.36
CA ARG A 63 -5.09 -16.68 -29.23
C ARG A 63 -4.00 -17.70 -29.54
N ASP A 64 -3.73 -17.97 -30.81
CA ASP A 64 -2.59 -18.81 -31.20
C ASP A 64 -1.24 -18.20 -30.76
N ASP A 65 -1.24 -16.90 -30.47
CA ASP A 65 -0.06 -16.23 -29.96
C ASP A 65 0.05 -16.29 -28.43
N TYR A 66 1.19 -16.76 -27.94
CA TYR A 66 1.47 -16.86 -26.51
C TYR A 66 1.33 -15.51 -25.79
N GLU A 67 1.85 -14.42 -26.37
CA GLU A 67 1.82 -13.10 -25.71
C GLU A 67 0.39 -12.56 -25.62
N VAL A 68 -0.42 -12.76 -26.68
CA VAL A 68 -1.84 -12.38 -26.67
C VAL A 68 -2.57 -13.18 -25.60
N ASN A 69 -2.39 -14.51 -25.57
CA ASN A 69 -3.05 -15.35 -24.58
C ASN A 69 -2.66 -14.98 -23.14
N PHE A 70 -1.38 -14.67 -22.89
CA PHE A 70 -0.93 -14.18 -21.58
C PHE A 70 -1.68 -12.92 -21.13
N TYR A 71 -1.80 -11.91 -22.00
CA TYR A 71 -2.52 -10.68 -21.64
C TYR A 71 -4.02 -10.91 -21.46
N LEU A 72 -4.63 -11.85 -22.19
CA LEU A 72 -6.04 -12.20 -21.99
C LEU A 72 -6.27 -12.84 -20.61
N GLU A 73 -5.38 -13.73 -20.17
CA GLU A 73 -5.42 -14.29 -18.81
C GLU A 73 -5.22 -13.20 -17.75
N GLU A 74 -4.33 -12.24 -17.97
CA GLU A 74 -4.14 -11.11 -17.05
C GLU A 74 -5.36 -10.19 -16.98
N ILE A 75 -6.08 -9.96 -18.09
CA ILE A 75 -7.35 -9.22 -18.09
C ILE A 75 -8.40 -9.97 -17.26
N GLU A 76 -8.48 -11.30 -17.40
CA GLU A 76 -9.41 -12.13 -16.63
C GLU A 76 -9.10 -12.06 -15.12
N LYS A 77 -7.83 -12.18 -14.74
CA LYS A 77 -7.39 -12.00 -13.34
C LYS A 77 -7.70 -10.61 -12.81
N ASN A 78 -7.48 -9.56 -13.60
CA ASN A 78 -7.73 -8.18 -13.19
C ASN A 78 -9.23 -7.86 -13.04
N CYS A 79 -10.08 -8.47 -13.87
CA CYS A 79 -11.54 -8.38 -13.73
C CYS A 79 -12.05 -9.13 -12.49
N ASN A 80 -11.29 -10.11 -11.98
CA ASN A 80 -11.63 -10.84 -10.77
C ASN A 80 -11.29 -10.00 -9.53
N ALA A 81 -12.31 -9.37 -8.94
CA ALA A 81 -12.17 -8.56 -7.74
C ALA A 81 -11.47 -9.30 -6.57
N HIS A 82 -11.72 -10.61 -6.41
CA HIS A 82 -11.07 -11.40 -5.37
C HIS A 82 -9.56 -11.53 -5.59
N PHE A 83 -9.12 -11.71 -6.84
CA PHE A 83 -7.70 -11.76 -7.18
C PHE A 83 -7.00 -10.44 -6.80
N CYS A 84 -7.56 -9.30 -7.20
CA CYS A 84 -7.02 -7.98 -6.87
C CYS A 84 -6.92 -7.76 -5.35
N THR A 85 -7.93 -8.15 -4.57
CA THR A 85 -7.86 -8.03 -3.10
C THR A 85 -6.78 -8.93 -2.49
N ASN A 86 -6.61 -10.14 -3.01
CA ASN A 86 -5.60 -11.08 -2.52
C ASN A 86 -4.18 -10.60 -2.86
N VAL A 87 -3.95 -10.01 -4.03
CA VAL A 87 -2.65 -9.42 -4.38
C VAL A 87 -2.26 -8.33 -3.38
N VAL A 88 -3.19 -7.44 -3.00
CA VAL A 88 -2.93 -6.41 -1.99
C VAL A 88 -2.64 -7.02 -0.62
N LYS A 89 -3.42 -8.02 -0.20
CA LYS A 89 -3.19 -8.75 1.07
C LYS A 89 -1.82 -9.43 1.08
N ASN A 90 -1.46 -10.12 0.00
CA ASN A 90 -0.17 -10.80 -0.14
C ASN A 90 0.99 -9.80 -0.10
N ARG A 91 0.87 -8.65 -0.79
CA ARG A 91 1.88 -7.59 -0.74
C ARG A 91 2.06 -7.03 0.67
N ARG A 92 0.95 -6.80 1.40
CA ARG A 92 0.99 -6.33 2.79
C ARG A 92 1.60 -7.38 3.72
N TYR A 93 1.27 -8.64 3.52
CA TYR A 93 1.81 -9.75 4.28
C TYR A 93 3.31 -9.92 4.09
N GLU A 94 3.79 -9.84 2.84
CA GLU A 94 5.22 -9.86 2.54
C GLU A 94 5.97 -8.66 3.13
N ALA A 95 5.36 -7.46 3.10
CA ALA A 95 5.94 -6.30 3.78
C ALA A 95 6.04 -6.50 5.30
N MET A 96 5.00 -7.06 5.92
CA MET A 96 4.99 -7.38 7.35
C MET A 96 6.06 -8.41 7.72
N LYS A 97 6.23 -9.47 6.92
CA LYS A 97 7.31 -10.45 7.11
C LYS A 97 8.70 -9.83 7.05
N LYS A 98 8.92 -8.85 6.17
CA LYS A 98 10.20 -8.15 6.10
C LYS A 98 10.49 -7.39 7.39
N LEU A 99 9.50 -6.66 7.90
CA LEU A 99 9.61 -5.95 9.17
C LEU A 99 9.87 -6.90 10.36
N GLU A 100 9.24 -8.08 10.35
CA GLU A 100 9.48 -9.13 11.35
C GLU A 100 10.91 -9.70 11.26
N ASN A 101 11.40 -9.98 10.05
CA ASN A 101 12.75 -10.52 9.84
C ASN A 101 13.86 -9.50 10.16
N GLU A 102 13.63 -8.21 9.90
CA GLU A 102 14.55 -7.13 10.27
C GLU A 102 14.62 -6.94 11.79
N GLY A 103 13.54 -7.26 12.51
CA GLY A 103 13.51 -7.34 13.97
C GLY A 103 13.44 -6.00 14.71
N GLU A 104 13.69 -4.87 14.03
CA GLU A 104 13.63 -3.53 14.64
C GLU A 104 12.19 -3.08 14.90
N TYR A 105 11.33 -3.16 13.89
CA TYR A 105 9.98 -2.59 13.93
C TYR A 105 9.06 -3.20 15.01
N PHE A 106 9.16 -4.51 15.24
CA PHE A 106 8.36 -5.24 16.24
C PHE A 106 9.11 -5.44 17.56
N SER A 107 10.19 -4.70 17.80
CA SER A 107 10.81 -4.66 19.13
C SER A 107 9.87 -4.00 20.15
N GLU A 108 9.99 -4.36 21.42
CA GLU A 108 9.14 -3.78 22.47
C GLU A 108 9.29 -2.26 22.57
N GLU A 109 10.51 -1.74 22.42
CA GLU A 109 10.81 -0.31 22.45
C GLU A 109 10.09 0.42 21.30
N GLU A 110 10.20 -0.07 20.06
CA GLU A 110 9.54 0.54 18.89
C GLU A 110 8.01 0.41 18.93
N MET A 111 7.47 -0.68 19.49
CA MET A 111 6.03 -0.82 19.67
C MET A 111 5.50 0.18 20.70
N LYS A 112 6.18 0.31 21.84
CA LYS A 112 5.82 1.25 22.90
C LYS A 112 5.94 2.71 22.44
N TYR A 113 7.01 3.04 21.72
CA TYR A 113 7.22 4.39 21.20
C TYR A 113 6.12 4.81 20.22
N ARG A 114 5.64 3.88 19.37
CA ARG A 114 4.61 4.16 18.37
C ARG A 114 3.19 4.29 18.94
N ASP A 115 2.84 3.44 19.90
CA ASP A 115 1.52 3.44 20.54
C ASP A 115 1.64 3.00 22.02
N PRO A 116 1.98 3.95 22.92
CA PRO A 116 2.28 3.65 24.31
C PRO A 116 1.05 3.21 25.09
N TYR A 117 -0.15 3.70 24.73
CA TYR A 117 -1.37 3.32 25.42
C TYR A 117 -1.80 1.89 25.08
N LEU A 118 -1.79 1.53 23.79
CA LEU A 118 -2.07 0.17 23.36
C LEU A 118 -1.04 -0.82 23.89
N TYR A 119 0.24 -0.42 23.92
CA TYR A 119 1.31 -1.24 24.51
C TYR A 119 1.00 -1.59 25.96
N GLU A 120 0.58 -0.62 26.77
CA GLU A 120 0.22 -0.86 28.17
C GLU A 120 -0.95 -1.84 28.30
N GLN A 121 -1.99 -1.69 27.48
CA GLN A 121 -3.17 -2.55 27.49
C GLN A 121 -2.89 -4.00 27.10
N LEU A 122 -1.94 -4.23 26.18
CA LEU A 122 -1.69 -5.56 25.62
C LEU A 122 -0.47 -6.27 26.22
N ILE A 123 0.56 -5.51 26.60
CA ILE A 123 1.87 -6.03 27.02
C ILE A 123 2.20 -5.50 28.41
N GLY A 124 2.23 -4.18 28.60
CA GLY A 124 2.75 -3.51 29.80
C GLY A 124 2.13 -3.99 31.11
N GLN A 125 0.81 -4.21 31.14
CA GLN A 125 0.10 -4.70 32.33
C GLN A 125 0.55 -6.08 32.86
N PHE A 126 1.24 -6.87 32.01
CA PHE A 126 1.74 -8.20 32.38
C PHE A 126 3.23 -8.19 32.73
N ILE A 127 3.91 -7.06 32.57
CA ILE A 127 5.35 -6.94 32.89
C ILE A 127 5.50 -6.74 34.39
N THR A 128 6.36 -7.55 35.01
CA THR A 128 6.68 -7.36 36.43
C THR A 128 7.69 -6.22 36.63
N GLU A 129 7.67 -5.58 37.81
CA GLU A 129 8.63 -4.51 38.14
C GLU A 129 10.10 -4.98 38.01
N GLU A 130 10.37 -6.25 38.28
CA GLU A 130 11.71 -6.84 38.13
C GLU A 130 12.15 -6.95 36.67
N GLU A 131 11.23 -7.25 35.75
CA GLU A 131 11.49 -7.33 34.31
C GLU A 131 11.66 -5.93 33.71
N ALA A 132 10.80 -4.98 34.09
CA ALA A 132 10.92 -3.59 33.67
C ALA A 132 12.25 -2.94 34.10
N GLN A 133 12.79 -3.32 35.26
CA GLN A 133 14.07 -2.78 35.73
C GLN A 133 15.28 -3.35 34.97
N LYS A 134 15.15 -4.53 34.35
CA LYS A 134 16.21 -5.18 33.56
C LYS A 134 16.36 -4.59 32.17
N THR A 135 15.30 -4.03 31.60
CA THR A 135 15.30 -3.45 30.25
C THR A 135 16.00 -2.08 30.18
N ILE A 136 16.25 -1.44 31.32
CA ILE A 136 16.96 -0.16 31.35
C ILE A 136 18.42 -0.36 30.94
N ASP A 137 18.74 0.00 29.70
CA ASP A 137 20.11 0.03 29.20
C ASP A 137 20.92 1.13 29.91
N LYS A 138 21.83 0.68 30.78
CA LYS A 138 22.77 1.50 31.57
C LYS A 138 24.15 1.60 30.92
N SER A 139 24.31 1.17 29.67
CA SER A 139 25.62 1.13 28.99
C SER A 139 26.12 2.51 28.55
N ASP A 140 25.25 3.38 28.01
CA ASP A 140 25.58 4.75 27.61
C ASP A 140 25.01 5.79 28.60
N LEU A 141 25.87 6.31 29.47
CA LEU A 141 25.52 7.30 30.50
C LEU A 141 25.94 8.73 30.14
N ARG A 142 26.18 9.02 28.85
CA ARG A 142 26.45 10.40 28.41
C ARG A 142 25.24 11.28 28.69
N PHE A 143 25.49 12.50 29.17
CA PHE A 143 24.43 13.45 29.51
C PHE A 143 23.48 13.74 28.33
N SER A 144 24.01 13.82 27.11
CA SER A 144 23.20 13.98 25.89
C SER A 144 22.23 12.83 25.68
N THR A 145 22.67 11.59 25.90
CA THR A 145 21.85 10.38 25.73
C THR A 145 20.75 10.33 26.79
N ILE A 146 21.07 10.70 28.04
CA ILE A 146 20.09 10.77 29.13
C ILE A 146 19.02 11.83 28.83
N LEU A 147 19.43 13.00 28.32
CA LEU A 147 18.49 14.05 27.96
C LEU A 147 17.57 13.63 26.81
N LEU A 148 18.11 13.02 25.75
CA LEU A 148 17.30 12.54 24.63
C LEU A 148 16.29 11.46 25.09
N LYS A 149 16.75 10.44 25.83
CA LYS A 149 15.85 9.43 26.42
C LYS A 149 14.76 10.04 27.29
N HIS A 150 15.08 11.11 28.04
CA HIS A 150 14.07 11.78 28.86
C HIS A 150 13.05 12.55 28.02
N MET A 151 13.47 13.18 26.92
CA MET A 151 12.56 13.82 25.97
C MET A 151 11.62 12.79 25.33
N ASP A 152 12.16 11.67 24.87
CA ASP A 152 11.37 10.58 24.27
C ASP A 152 10.32 10.05 25.28
N GLN A 153 10.69 9.88 26.54
CA GLN A 153 9.75 9.50 27.61
C GLN A 153 8.64 10.52 27.85
N LEU A 154 8.92 11.82 27.73
CA LEU A 154 7.90 12.85 27.89
C LEU A 154 6.91 12.80 26.73
N ASP A 155 7.40 12.62 25.50
CA ASP A 155 6.58 12.51 24.30
C ASP A 155 5.69 11.24 24.36
N GLU A 156 6.26 10.10 24.77
CA GLU A 156 5.52 8.85 25.01
C GLU A 156 4.39 9.04 26.03
N ASN A 157 4.69 9.70 27.16
CA ASN A 157 3.70 9.94 28.20
C ASN A 157 2.59 10.87 27.73
N GLU A 158 2.92 11.94 26.99
CA GLU A 158 1.92 12.85 26.42
C GLU A 158 0.97 12.10 25.48
N LEU A 159 1.52 11.27 24.59
CA LEU A 159 0.75 10.47 23.65
C LEU A 159 -0.17 9.47 24.38
N TYR A 160 0.37 8.79 25.39
CA TYR A 160 -0.37 7.85 26.24
C TYR A 160 -1.63 8.49 26.85
N TYR A 161 -1.47 9.65 27.51
CA TYR A 161 -2.61 10.29 28.17
C TYR A 161 -3.64 10.80 27.16
N LYS A 162 -3.16 11.35 26.03
CA LYS A 162 -4.02 11.82 24.95
C LYS A 162 -4.88 10.71 24.34
N GLU A 163 -4.32 9.51 24.19
CA GLU A 163 -5.04 8.35 23.64
C GLU A 163 -6.02 7.77 24.66
N LYS A 164 -5.58 7.63 25.92
CA LYS A 164 -6.43 7.20 27.03
C LYS A 164 -7.66 8.09 27.20
N GLU A 165 -7.49 9.41 27.16
CA GLU A 165 -8.61 10.36 27.25
C GLU A 165 -9.59 10.25 26.08
N LYS A 166 -9.09 10.04 24.85
CA LYS A 166 -9.93 9.83 23.67
C LYS A 166 -10.78 8.56 23.81
N GLU A 167 -10.18 7.46 24.24
CA GLU A 167 -10.91 6.19 24.39
C GLU A 167 -11.98 6.29 25.48
N VAL A 168 -11.62 6.85 26.64
CA VAL A 168 -12.55 7.10 27.75
C VAL A 168 -13.68 8.05 27.31
N GLY A 169 -13.37 9.14 26.61
CA GLY A 169 -14.36 10.06 26.07
C GLY A 169 -15.29 9.42 25.02
N ASN A 170 -14.75 8.54 24.17
CA ASN A 170 -15.54 7.81 23.19
C ASN A 170 -16.51 6.82 23.87
N ILE A 171 -16.07 6.15 24.94
CA ILE A 171 -16.98 5.35 25.78
C ILE A 171 -18.08 6.24 26.36
N TYR A 172 -17.78 7.44 26.87
CA TYR A 172 -18.85 8.30 27.37
C TYR A 172 -19.82 8.82 26.29
N ILE A 173 -19.42 8.91 25.02
CA ILE A 173 -20.30 9.36 23.92
C ILE A 173 -21.18 8.21 23.39
N VAL A 174 -20.67 6.97 23.34
CA VAL A 174 -21.40 5.82 22.79
C VAL A 174 -22.51 5.31 23.72
N TRP A 175 -22.47 5.68 25.01
CA TRP A 175 -23.45 5.27 26.01
C TRP A 175 -24.55 6.32 26.30
N TRP A 176 -24.69 7.34 25.45
CA TRP A 176 -25.77 8.35 25.48
C TRP A 176 -26.53 8.43 24.15
#